data_AF-A0A9X1WCQ0-F1
#
_entry.id   AF-A0A9X1WCQ0-F1
#
_cell.length_a   1.000
_cell.length_b   1.000
_cell.length_c   1.000
_cell.angle_alpha   90.00
_cell.angle_beta   90.00
_cell.angle_gamma   90.00
#
_symmetry.space_group_name_H-M   'P 1'
#
loop_
_entity.id
_entity.type
_entity.pdbx_description
1 polymer ?
#
loop_
_entity_poly.entity_id
_entity_poly.type
_entity_poly.pdbx_seq_one_letter_code
_entity_poly.pdbx_strand_id
1 'polypeptide(L)' 'MLSVIKELFVPHKDYAGRDIDTVIARLAAQTGSDAYAWSYLQEFSVYENTLNGMRVYPHEIKKNAA' A
#
# COMPACT_ATOMS: atom_id res chain seq x y z
N MET A 1 12.41 -23.98 10.31
CA MET A 1 11.70 -22.93 11.07
C MET A 1 12.35 -21.53 11.00
N LEU A 2 13.40 -21.28 10.19
CA LEU A 2 13.96 -19.93 10.00
C LEU A 2 13.25 -19.08 8.92
N SER A 3 12.45 -19.69 8.05
CA SER A 3 11.82 -18.98 6.92
C SER A 3 10.71 -18.01 7.35
N VAL A 4 10.00 -18.31 8.44
CA VAL A 4 8.90 -17.46 8.97
C VAL A 4 9.45 -16.13 9.51
N ILE A 5 10.67 -16.14 10.06
CA ILE A 5 11.30 -14.91 10.58
C ILE A 5 11.71 -13.99 9.44
N LYS A 6 12.03 -14.52 8.25
CA LYS A 6 12.38 -13.65 7.10
C LYS A 6 11.19 -12.82 6.64
N GLU A 7 9.97 -13.36 6.67
CA GLU A 7 8.75 -12.63 6.28
C GLU A 7 8.46 -11.42 7.20
N LEU A 8 8.81 -11.51 8.49
CA LEU A 8 8.74 -10.37 9.43
C LEU A 8 9.67 -9.20 9.06
N PHE A 9 10.71 -9.46 8.26
CA PHE A 9 11.69 -8.46 7.82
C PHE A 9 11.66 -8.24 6.30
N VAL A 10 10.70 -8.83 5.57
CA VAL A 10 10.51 -8.47 4.16
C VAL A 10 10.01 -7.04 4.16
N PRO A 11 10.74 -6.11 3.52
CA PRO A 11 10.26 -4.74 3.38
C PRO A 11 8.89 -4.81 2.72
N HIS A 12 7.86 -4.29 3.40
CA HIS A 12 6.49 -4.18 2.87
C HIS A 12 6.52 -3.11 1.77
N LYS A 13 7.15 -3.43 0.64
CA LYS A 13 7.37 -2.51 -0.47
C LYS A 13 6.51 -2.92 -1.65
N ASP A 14 5.94 -1.93 -2.33
CA ASP A 14 5.27 -2.14 -3.60
C ASP A 14 6.29 -2.48 -4.70
N TYR A 15 5.81 -2.83 -5.89
CA TYR A 15 6.69 -3.16 -7.02
C TYR A 15 7.58 -1.97 -7.44
N ALA A 16 7.21 -0.74 -7.08
CA ALA A 16 7.98 0.48 -7.33
C ALA A 16 9.01 0.76 -6.21
N GLY A 17 9.16 -0.14 -5.25
CA GLY A 17 10.11 -0.05 -4.14
C GLY A 17 9.71 0.91 -3.02
N ARG A 18 8.44 1.34 -2.98
CA ARG A 18 7.90 2.26 -1.97
C ARG A 18 7.28 1.48 -0.83
N ASP A 19 7.42 2.00 0.38
CA ASP A 19 6.83 1.43 1.58
C ASP A 19 5.29 1.48 1.50
N ILE A 20 4.66 0.31 1.53
CA ILE A 20 3.21 0.10 1.38
C ILE A 20 2.46 0.80 2.50
N ASP A 21 2.92 0.68 3.74
CA ASP A 21 2.26 1.29 4.90
C ASP A 21 2.28 2.81 4.81
N THR A 22 3.41 3.37 4.38
CA THR A 22 3.56 4.82 4.13
C THR A 22 2.62 5.29 3.03
N VAL A 23 2.48 4.50 1.95
CA VAL A 23 1.58 4.83 0.85
C VAL A 23 0.12 4.72 1.28
N ILE A 24 -0.25 3.68 2.04
CA ILE A 24 -1.58 3.51 2.61
C ILE A 24 -1.94 4.68 3.53
N ALA A 25 -1.05 5.07 4.44
CA ALA A 25 -1.26 6.21 5.32
C ALA A 25 -1.47 7.51 4.54
N ARG A 26 -0.72 7.71 3.45
CA ARG A 26 -0.91 8.86 2.54
C ARG A 26 -2.25 8.80 1.81
N LEU A 27 -2.63 7.64 1.27
CA LEU A 27 -3.90 7.46 0.55
C LEU A 27 -5.10 7.72 1.47
N ALA A 28 -5.03 7.19 2.70
CA ALA A 28 -6.00 7.44 3.76
C ALA A 28 -6.15 8.94 4.04
N ALA A 29 -5.03 9.65 4.26
CA ALA A 29 -5.04 11.09 4.50
C ALA A 29 -5.58 11.90 3.32
N GLN A 30 -5.23 11.55 2.08
CA GLN A 30 -5.65 12.26 0.87
C GLN A 30 -7.14 12.08 0.56
N THR A 31 -7.69 10.91 0.90
CA THR A 31 -9.08 10.55 0.61
C THR A 31 -10.01 10.73 1.81
N GLY A 32 -9.47 11.12 2.98
CA GLY A 32 -10.23 11.21 4.23
C GLY A 32 -10.79 9.86 4.70
N SER A 33 -10.12 8.76 4.36
CA SER A 33 -10.54 7.40 4.73
C SER A 33 -9.62 6.78 5.79
N ASP A 34 -10.04 5.66 6.37
CA ASP A 34 -9.24 4.91 7.35
C ASP A 34 -8.08 4.18 6.66
N ALA A 35 -6.88 4.24 7.22
CA ALA A 35 -5.72 3.47 6.74
C ALA A 35 -5.97 1.96 6.77
N TYR A 36 -6.72 1.46 7.75
CA TYR A 36 -7.10 0.05 7.84
C TYR A 36 -8.10 -0.39 6.76
N ALA A 37 -8.72 0.56 6.07
CA ALA A 37 -9.56 0.29 4.90
C ALA A 37 -8.75 0.04 3.63
N TRP A 38 -7.45 0.32 3.62
CA TRP A 38 -6.61 0.13 2.44
C TRP A 38 -5.79 -1.16 2.54
N SER A 39 -5.62 -1.82 1.40
CA SER A 39 -4.81 -3.02 1.27
C SER A 39 -4.05 -2.97 -0.04
N TYR A 40 -2.80 -3.44 -0.03
CA TYR A 40 -2.02 -3.62 -1.25
C TYR A 40 -2.18 -5.05 -1.77
N LEU A 41 -2.77 -5.18 -2.96
CA LEU A 41 -2.93 -6.46 -3.65
C LEU A 41 -1.71 -6.69 -4.54
N GLN A 42 -0.80 -7.55 -4.08
CA GLN A 42 0.47 -7.80 -4.77
C GLN A 42 0.28 -8.39 -6.17
N GLU A 43 -0.69 -9.29 -6.35
CA GLU A 43 -1.00 -9.96 -7.62
C GLU A 43 -1.34 -8.97 -8.74
N PHE A 44 -2.05 -7.89 -8.40
CA PHE A 44 -2.48 -6.85 -9.33
C PHE A 44 -1.62 -5.60 -9.25
N SER A 45 -0.69 -5.55 -8.31
CA SER A 45 0.13 -4.38 -8.02
C SER A 45 -0.74 -3.12 -7.86
N VAL A 46 -1.74 -3.18 -6.99
CA VAL A 46 -2.74 -2.11 -6.80
C VAL A 46 -3.06 -1.92 -5.31
N TYR A 47 -3.32 -0.67 -4.92
CA TYR A 47 -3.90 -0.35 -3.62
C TYR A 47 -5.41 -0.32 -3.75
N GLU A 48 -6.11 -1.12 -2.96
CA GLU A 48 -7.58 -1.17 -2.94
C GLU A 48 -8.10 -0.72 -1.58
N ASN A 49 -9.10 0.15 -1.58
CA ASN A 49 -9.90 0.48 -0.42
C ASN A 49 -11.08 -0.48 -0.33
N THR A 50 -11.09 -1.31 0.71
CA THR A 50 -12.06 -2.40 0.89
C THR A 50 -13.45 -1.91 1.29
N LEU A 51 -13.61 -0.63 1.68
CA LEU A 51 -14.90 -0.07 2.08
C LEU A 51 -15.68 0.50 0.89
N ASN A 52 -14.99 1.06 -0.10
CA ASN A 52 -15.63 1.72 -1.24
C ASN A 52 -15.23 1.15 -2.61
N GLY A 53 -14.32 0.17 -2.66
CA GLY A 53 -13.83 -0.44 -3.88
C GLY A 53 -12.90 0.45 -4.71
N MET A 54 -12.44 1.59 -4.16
CA MET A 54 -11.51 2.49 -4.85
C MET A 54 -10.17 1.80 -5.05
N ARG A 55 -9.62 1.90 -6.27
CA ARG A 55 -8.33 1.33 -6.63
C ARG A 55 -7.38 2.41 -7.07
N VAL A 56 -6.14 2.35 -6.59
CA VAL A 56 -5.07 3.28 -6.94
C VAL A 56 -3.84 2.47 -7.33
N TYR A 57 -3.39 2.66 -8.55
CA TYR A 57 -2.20 1.98 -9.03
C TYR A 57 -0.94 2.73 -8.60
N PRO A 58 0.16 2.01 -8.30
CA PRO A 58 1.40 2.59 -7.89
C PRO A 58 1.92 3.71 -8.80
N HIS A 59 1.77 3.59 -10.12
CA HIS A 59 2.20 4.59 -11.10
C HIS A 59 1.36 5.88 -11.08
N GLU A 60 0.15 5.87 -10.53
CA GLU A 60 -0.71 7.05 -10.39
C GLU A 60 -0.32 7.90 -9.17
N ILE A 61 0.38 7.28 -8.21
CA ILE A 61 0.82 7.94 -6.99
C ILE A 61 2.03 8.81 -7.32
N LYS A 62 1.78 10.13 -7.45
CA LYS A 62 2.83 11.12 -7.69
C LYS A 62 3.84 11.10 -6.54
N LYS A 63 5.13 11.04 -6.89
CA LYS A 63 6.26 11.01 -5.94
C LYS A 63 6.23 12.19 -4.96
N ASN A 64 5.70 13.35 -5.40
CA ASN A 64 5.66 14.62 -4.67
C ASN A 64 4.24 15.22 -4.66
N ALA A 65 3.26 14.55 -4.06
CA ALA A 65 2.04 15.23 -3.64
C ALA A 65 2.25 15.72 -2.19
N ALA A 66 2.82 16.93 -2.07
CA ALA A 66 2.94 17.71 -0.85
C ALA A 66 2.01 18.92 -0.98
#